data_AF-A0A8T5L8Y1-F1
#
_entry.id   AF-A0A8T5L8Y1-F1
#
_cell.length_a   1.000
_cell.length_b   1.000
_cell.length_c   1.000
_cell.angle_alpha   90.00
_cell.angle_beta   90.00
_cell.angle_gamma   90.00
#
_symmetry.space_group_name_H-M   'P 1'
#
loop_
_entity.id
_entity.type
_entity.pdbx_description
1 polymer ?
#
loop_
_entity_poly.entity_id
_entity_poly.type
_entity_poly.pdbx_seq_one_letter_code
_entity_poly.pdbx_strand_id
1 'polypeptide(L)'
;MNIAFDIHGTLDKYKILRDFLWLLSRFQHITSNVRVYIISGAPEEQLIKECEELGLPKKIKIISVVDYLKKKDVEMWQDKNGNWWTFAGEWWPSKGDICREYEIDILFDNDKRYKENIPDSTVFVHVG
;
A
#
# COMPACT_ATOMS: atom_id res chain seq x y z
N MET A 1 -10.85 -3.25 -11.93
CA MET A 1 -10.66 -2.18 -10.94
C MET A 1 -9.79 -2.70 -9.81
N ASN A 2 -8.62 -2.12 -9.65
CA ASN A 2 -7.61 -2.46 -8.67
C ASN A 2 -7.53 -1.32 -7.65
N ILE A 3 -7.88 -1.58 -6.41
CA ILE A 3 -7.93 -0.58 -5.33
C ILE A 3 -6.87 -0.93 -4.30
N ALA A 4 -6.01 0.03 -3.98
CA ALA A 4 -4.97 -0.12 -2.97
C ALA A 4 -5.21 0.78 -1.77
N PHE A 5 -4.79 0.29 -0.61
CA PHE A 5 -4.81 1.03 0.65
C PHE A 5 -3.43 1.00 1.29
N ASP A 6 -2.99 2.14 1.80
CA ASP A 6 -1.89 2.21 2.76
C ASP A 6 -2.33 1.76 4.16
N ILE A 7 -1.37 1.37 5.01
CA ILE A 7 -1.65 1.01 6.40
C ILE A 7 -1.43 2.19 7.36
N HIS A 8 -0.22 2.74 7.40
CA HIS A 8 0.25 3.61 8.48
C HIS A 8 -0.30 5.03 8.36
N GLY A 9 -1.21 5.39 9.27
CA GLY A 9 -1.98 6.63 9.22
C GLY A 9 -3.21 6.58 8.31
N THR A 10 -3.48 5.41 7.69
CA THR A 10 -4.62 5.18 6.80
C THR A 10 -5.54 4.09 7.38
N LEU A 11 -5.23 2.81 7.16
CA LEU A 11 -6.06 1.71 7.66
C LEU A 11 -5.94 1.52 9.17
N ASP A 12 -4.84 1.90 9.81
CA ASP A 12 -4.72 1.84 11.28
C ASP A 12 -5.62 2.88 11.99
N LYS A 13 -5.76 4.06 11.38
CA LYS A 13 -6.44 5.23 11.95
C LYS A 13 -7.93 5.26 11.66
N TYR A 14 -8.35 4.94 10.44
CA TYR A 14 -9.74 5.14 10.00
C TYR A 14 -10.51 3.83 9.88
N LYS A 15 -11.36 3.54 10.88
CA LYS A 15 -12.23 2.35 10.88
C LYS A 15 -13.11 2.27 9.62
N ILE A 16 -13.62 3.40 9.14
CA ILE A 16 -14.48 3.43 7.94
C ILE A 16 -13.76 2.90 6.69
N LEU A 17 -12.44 3.11 6.57
CA LEU A 17 -11.66 2.57 5.46
C LEU A 17 -11.47 1.06 5.60
N ARG A 18 -11.28 0.56 6.83
CA ARG A 18 -11.27 -0.89 7.09
C ARG A 18 -12.61 -1.54 6.75
N ASP A 19 -13.72 -0.92 7.15
CA ASP A 19 -15.08 -1.42 6.85
C ASP A 19 -15.33 -1.41 5.33
N PHE A 20 -14.88 -0.37 4.62
CA PHE A 20 -14.97 -0.28 3.17
C PHE A 20 -14.10 -1.33 2.47
N LEU A 21 -12.87 -1.53 2.92
CA LEU A 21 -11.99 -2.59 2.44
C LEU A 21 -12.61 -3.97 2.62
N TRP A 22 -13.24 -4.25 3.78
CA TRP A 22 -13.99 -5.49 4.02
C TRP A 22 -15.11 -5.69 3.01
N LEU A 23 -15.88 -4.64 2.72
CA LEU A 23 -16.94 -4.67 1.72
C LEU A 23 -16.36 -5.00 0.32
N LEU A 24 -15.27 -4.33 -0.08
CA LEU A 24 -14.60 -4.57 -1.36
C LEU A 24 -14.05 -5.99 -1.48
N SER A 25 -13.45 -6.52 -0.41
CA SER A 25 -12.94 -7.90 -0.41
C SER A 25 -14.04 -8.95 -0.59
N ARG A 26 -15.26 -8.68 -0.11
CA ARG A 26 -16.41 -9.56 -0.39
C ARG A 26 -16.79 -9.55 -1.87
N PHE A 27 -16.70 -8.40 -2.54
CA PHE A 27 -16.96 -8.30 -3.97
C PHE A 27 -15.88 -8.99 -4.82
N GLN A 28 -14.61 -8.95 -4.41
CA GLN A 28 -13.52 -9.67 -5.08
C GLN A 28 -13.80 -11.18 -5.19
N HIS A 29 -14.56 -11.76 -4.27
CA HIS A 29 -14.97 -13.17 -4.32
C HIS A 29 -16.14 -13.44 -5.26
N ILE A 30 -16.91 -12.43 -5.61
CA ILE A 30 -18.14 -12.54 -6.43
C ILE A 30 -17.84 -12.16 -7.88
N THR A 31 -16.92 -11.22 -8.11
CA THR A 31 -16.54 -10.75 -9.43
C THR A 31 -15.04 -10.56 -9.55
N SER A 32 -14.47 -10.98 -10.68
CA SER A 32 -13.07 -10.74 -11.04
C SER A 32 -12.76 -9.28 -11.35
N ASN A 33 -13.78 -8.41 -11.41
CA ASN A 33 -13.63 -7.02 -11.81
C ASN A 33 -13.13 -6.09 -10.70
N VAL A 34 -13.10 -6.56 -9.44
CA VAL A 34 -12.57 -5.80 -8.30
C VAL A 34 -11.46 -6.60 -7.63
N ARG A 35 -10.28 -5.99 -7.49
CA ARG A 35 -9.15 -6.54 -6.76
C ARG A 35 -8.68 -5.53 -5.72
N VAL A 36 -8.39 -6.01 -4.52
CA VAL A 36 -7.96 -5.20 -3.39
C VAL A 36 -6.51 -5.50 -3.06
N TYR A 37 -5.74 -4.45 -2.81
CA TYR A 37 -4.31 -4.48 -2.51
C TYR A 37 -4.03 -3.67 -1.24
N ILE A 38 -2.93 -4.03 -0.59
CA ILE A 38 -2.30 -3.22 0.44
C ILE A 38 -0.93 -2.80 -0.08
N ILE A 39 -0.62 -1.50 -0.05
CA ILE A 39 0.69 -0.97 -0.44
C ILE A 39 1.22 -0.11 0.71
N SER A 40 2.25 -0.60 1.40
CA SER A 40 2.76 0.05 2.61
C SER A 40 4.30 -0.01 2.72
N GLY A 41 4.84 0.85 3.58
CA GLY A 41 6.27 1.14 3.73
C GLY A 41 7.10 0.11 4.50
N ALA A 42 6.50 -0.88 5.15
CA ALA A 42 7.23 -1.87 5.96
C ALA A 42 7.48 -3.18 5.19
N PRO A 43 8.42 -4.05 5.63
CA PRO A 43 8.63 -5.38 5.05
C PRO A 43 7.36 -6.23 5.06
N GLU A 44 7.18 -7.10 4.07
CA GLU A 44 5.94 -7.89 3.89
C GLU A 44 5.59 -8.71 5.14
N GLU A 45 6.59 -9.34 5.79
CA GLU A 45 6.35 -10.14 7.01
C GLU A 45 5.76 -9.30 8.15
N GLN A 46 6.21 -8.05 8.30
CA GLN A 46 5.66 -7.12 9.28
C GLN A 46 4.23 -6.70 8.89
N LEU A 47 4.02 -6.36 7.62
CA LEU A 47 2.70 -5.96 7.12
C LEU A 47 1.67 -7.07 7.28
N ILE A 48 2.05 -8.34 7.09
CA ILE A 48 1.17 -9.49 7.34
C ILE A 48 0.68 -9.48 8.79
N LYS A 49 1.58 -9.31 9.76
CA LYS A 49 1.23 -9.27 11.19
C LYS A 49 0.32 -8.08 11.51
N GLU A 50 0.65 -6.90 11.00
CA GLU A 50 -0.18 -5.69 11.18
C GLU A 50 -1.59 -5.88 10.58
N CYS A 51 -1.71 -6.52 9.41
CA CYS A 51 -2.99 -6.85 8.82
C CYS A 51 -3.82 -7.79 9.71
N GLU A 52 -3.17 -8.79 10.32
CA GLU A 52 -3.82 -9.71 11.25
C GLU A 52 -4.30 -9.00 12.52
N GLU A 53 -3.46 -8.14 13.11
CA GLU A 53 -3.77 -7.33 14.29
C GLU A 53 -4.92 -6.35 14.03
N LEU A 54 -4.97 -5.76 12.84
CA LEU A 54 -6.06 -4.86 12.40
C LEU A 54 -7.33 -5.62 12.01
N GLY A 55 -7.30 -6.96 11.98
CA GLY A 55 -8.43 -7.79 11.58
C GLY A 55 -8.82 -7.59 10.10
N LEU A 56 -7.83 -7.42 9.21
CA LEU A 56 -8.06 -7.29 7.77
C LEU A 56 -8.31 -8.66 7.12
N PRO A 57 -9.00 -8.71 5.95
CA PRO A 57 -9.21 -9.94 5.21
C PRO A 57 -7.89 -10.63 4.80
N LYS A 58 -7.77 -11.94 5.08
CA LYS A 58 -6.54 -12.73 4.87
C LYS A 58 -6.10 -12.91 3.41
N LYS A 59 -6.99 -12.69 2.43
CA LYS A 59 -6.73 -12.96 1.00
C LYS A 59 -6.45 -11.69 0.19
N ILE A 60 -6.00 -10.63 0.85
CA ILE A 60 -5.60 -9.39 0.19
C ILE A 60 -4.13 -9.50 -0.20
N LYS A 61 -3.80 -9.04 -1.41
CA LYS A 61 -2.41 -9.00 -1.85
C LYS A 61 -1.70 -7.83 -1.16
N ILE A 62 -0.63 -8.14 -0.43
CA ILE A 62 0.24 -7.15 0.21
C ILE A 62 1.40 -6.88 -0.72
N ILE A 63 1.77 -5.61 -0.86
CA ILE A 63 2.93 -5.15 -1.62
C ILE A 63 3.73 -4.24 -0.71
N SER A 64 4.87 -4.74 -0.25
CA SER A 64 5.82 -3.96 0.55
C SER A 64 6.67 -3.06 -0.35
N VAL A 65 6.74 -1.77 -0.02
CA VAL A 65 7.66 -0.81 -0.66
C VAL A 65 9.11 -1.24 -0.42
N VAL A 66 9.45 -1.71 0.79
CA VAL A 66 10.80 -2.16 1.13
C VAL A 66 11.20 -3.35 0.28
N ASP A 67 10.36 -4.37 0.19
CA ASP A 67 10.71 -5.58 -0.56
C ASP A 67 10.70 -5.31 -2.07
N TYR A 68 9.83 -4.41 -2.53
CA TYR A 68 9.84 -3.91 -3.91
C TYR A 68 11.16 -3.22 -4.26
N LEU A 69 11.63 -2.29 -3.43
CA LEU A 69 12.89 -1.57 -3.64
C LEU A 69 14.11 -2.49 -3.56
N LYS A 70 14.14 -3.43 -2.61
CA LYS A 70 15.19 -4.46 -2.52
C LYS A 70 15.26 -5.33 -3.78
N LYS A 71 14.11 -5.70 -4.36
CA LYS A 71 14.06 -6.46 -5.61
C LYS A 71 14.60 -5.66 -6.82
N LYS A 72 14.66 -4.34 -6.71
CA LYS A 72 15.25 -3.43 -7.71
C LYS A 72 16.71 -3.09 -7.40
N ASP A 73 17.33 -3.79 -6.46
CA ASP A 73 18.71 -3.57 -6.01
C ASP A 73 18.97 -2.14 -5.50
N VAL A 74 17.94 -1.47 -4.97
CA VAL A 74 18.07 -0.14 -4.35
C VAL A 74 18.78 -0.27 -3.01
N GLU A 75 19.77 0.59 -2.78
CA GLU A 75 20.48 0.64 -1.50
C GLU A 75 19.55 1.14 -0.40
N MET A 76 19.48 0.42 0.73
CA MET A 76 18.59 0.76 1.85
C MET A 76 19.30 0.55 3.18
N TRP A 77 18.88 1.31 4.18
CA TRP A 77 19.40 1.25 5.54
C TRP A 77 18.27 1.10 6.55
N GLN A 78 18.60 0.60 7.73
CA GLN A 78 17.69 0.60 8.88
C GLN A 78 18.14 1.65 9.90
N ASP A 79 17.18 2.35 10.50
CA ASP A 79 17.44 3.18 11.67
C ASP A 79 17.60 2.30 12.94
N LYS A 80 17.89 2.94 14.07
CA LYS A 80 18.06 2.26 15.37
C LYS A 80 16.80 1.52 15.87
N ASN A 81 15.64 1.81 15.29
CA ASN A 81 14.35 1.19 15.63
C ASN A 81 13.97 0.09 14.63
N GLY A 82 14.81 -0.19 13.63
CA GLY A 82 14.55 -1.17 12.58
C GLY A 82 13.73 -0.64 11.40
N ASN A 83 13.41 0.66 11.35
CA ASN A 83 12.67 1.24 10.23
C ASN A 83 13.58 1.35 9.01
N TRP A 84 13.08 0.88 7.87
CA TRP A 84 13.80 0.97 6.60
C TRP A 84 13.67 2.37 5.98
N TRP A 85 14.75 2.83 5.38
CA TRP A 85 14.77 4.06 4.60
C TRP A 85 15.80 3.96 3.47
N THR A 86 15.62 4.79 2.45
CA THR A 86 16.60 5.04 1.39
C THR A 86 16.53 6.52 1.00
N PHE A 87 17.26 6.94 -0.02
CA PHE A 87 17.16 8.28 -0.56
C PHE A 87 15.74 8.61 -1.04
N ALA A 88 15.35 9.87 -0.86
CA ALA A 88 14.02 10.35 -1.23
C ALA A 88 13.67 10.13 -2.71
N GLY A 89 14.67 10.21 -3.59
CA GLY A 89 14.51 9.97 -5.03
C GLY A 89 14.14 8.53 -5.40
N GLU A 90 14.37 7.58 -4.49
CA GLU A 90 13.97 6.17 -4.66
C GLU A 90 12.67 5.87 -3.89
N TRP A 91 12.55 6.44 -2.69
CA TRP A 91 11.42 6.16 -1.81
C TRP A 91 10.09 6.72 -2.32
N TRP A 92 10.04 8.01 -2.67
CA TRP A 92 8.77 8.66 -3.04
C TRP A 92 8.17 8.16 -4.36
N PRO A 93 8.98 7.82 -5.38
CA PRO A 93 8.44 7.22 -6.60
C PRO A 93 7.93 5.79 -6.45
N SER A 94 8.39 5.05 -5.44
CA SER A 94 8.13 3.61 -5.29
C SER A 94 6.65 3.21 -5.36
N LYS A 95 5.75 3.91 -4.65
CA LYS A 95 4.30 3.62 -4.73
C LYS A 95 3.72 3.93 -6.10
N GLY A 96 4.23 4.95 -6.80
CA GLY A 96 3.86 5.25 -8.17
C GLY A 96 4.25 4.13 -9.13
N ASP A 97 5.47 3.60 -9.00
CA ASP A 97 5.93 2.47 -9.80
C ASP A 97 5.15 1.20 -9.52
N ILE A 98 4.86 0.92 -8.25
CA ILE A 98 3.97 -0.18 -7.85
C ILE A 98 2.58 0.03 -8.47
N CYS A 99 2.03 1.25 -8.44
CA CYS A 99 0.73 1.51 -9.06
C CYS A 99 0.73 1.22 -10.57
N ARG A 100 1.82 1.51 -11.29
CA ARG A 100 1.97 1.15 -12.71
C ARG A 100 2.08 -0.36 -12.91
N GLU A 101 2.93 -1.04 -12.14
CA GLU A 101 3.17 -2.49 -12.28
C GLU A 101 1.92 -3.33 -11.97
N TYR A 102 1.11 -2.87 -11.01
CA TYR A 102 -0.11 -3.56 -10.58
C TYR A 102 -1.40 -2.96 -11.14
N GLU A 103 -1.29 -2.01 -12.06
CA GLU A 103 -2.42 -1.32 -12.71
C GLU A 103 -3.44 -0.81 -11.68
N ILE A 104 -2.97 -0.16 -10.61
CA ILE A 104 -3.82 0.34 -9.53
C ILE A 104 -4.65 1.50 -10.05
N ASP A 105 -5.97 1.42 -9.94
CA ASP A 105 -6.88 2.49 -10.37
C ASP A 105 -7.08 3.54 -9.26
N ILE A 106 -7.05 3.13 -8.00
CA ILE A 106 -7.29 4.00 -6.84
C ILE A 106 -6.32 3.64 -5.72
N LEU A 107 -5.61 4.63 -5.17
CA LEU A 107 -4.76 4.49 -3.99
C LEU A 107 -5.24 5.41 -2.86
N PHE A 108 -5.57 4.83 -1.70
CA PHE A 108 -5.85 5.56 -0.47
C PHE A 108 -4.58 5.65 0.39
N ASP A 109 -4.15 6.87 0.71
CA ASP A 109 -2.90 7.11 1.44
C ASP A 109 -2.97 8.44 2.21
N ASN A 110 -2.27 8.54 3.34
CA ASN A 110 -2.22 9.74 4.16
C ASN A 110 -1.08 10.70 3.78
N ASP A 111 -0.07 10.24 3.06
CA ASP A 111 1.12 11.04 2.78
C ASP A 111 1.05 11.68 1.39
N LYS A 112 0.78 12.99 1.37
CA LYS A 112 0.67 13.79 0.13
C LYS A 112 1.93 13.75 -0.72
N ARG A 113 3.11 13.42 -0.16
CA ARG A 113 4.37 13.35 -0.91
C ARG A 113 4.34 12.29 -2.01
N TYR A 114 3.57 11.22 -1.85
CA TYR A 114 3.42 10.22 -2.91
C TYR A 114 2.69 10.77 -4.14
N LYS A 115 1.78 11.73 -3.96
CA LYS A 115 0.90 12.25 -5.03
C LYS A 115 1.66 12.69 -6.27
N GLU A 116 2.84 13.31 -6.10
CA GLU A 116 3.64 13.82 -7.21
C GLU A 116 4.18 12.73 -8.14
N ASN A 117 4.24 11.48 -7.67
CA ASN A 117 4.79 10.34 -8.41
C ASN A 117 3.73 9.32 -8.85
N ILE A 118 2.47 9.48 -8.40
CA ILE A 118 1.36 8.61 -8.79
C ILE A 118 1.03 8.84 -10.28
N PRO A 119 0.89 7.78 -11.10
CA PRO A 119 0.58 7.94 -12.51
C PRO A 119 -0.84 8.51 -12.72
N ASP A 120 -1.05 9.22 -13.83
CA ASP A 120 -2.35 9.82 -14.17
C ASP A 120 -3.49 8.79 -14.28
N SER A 121 -3.16 7.52 -14.52
CA SER A 121 -4.10 6.41 -14.54
C SER A 121 -4.61 6.01 -13.15
N THR A 122 -4.01 6.51 -12.07
CA THR A 122 -4.34 6.17 -10.69
C THR A 122 -4.91 7.39 -9.96
N VAL A 123 -6.11 7.25 -9.43
CA VAL A 123 -6.71 8.25 -8.54
C VAL A 123 -6.07 8.15 -7.16
N PHE A 124 -5.31 9.18 -6.77
CA PHE A 124 -4.79 9.31 -5.42
C PHE A 124 -5.83 9.95 -4.49
N VAL A 125 -6.30 9.19 -3.50
CA VAL A 125 -7.23 9.65 -2.46
C VAL A 125 -6.44 9.92 -1.19
N HIS A 126 -6.19 11.20 -0.93
CA HIS A 126 -5.55 11.63 0.30
C HIS A 126 -6.50 11.49 1.51
N VAL A 127 -6.05 10.80 2.55
CA VAL A 127 -6.80 10.61 3.80
C VAL A 127 -6.07 11.30 4.94
N GLY A 128 -6.63 12.38 5.50
CA GLY A 128 -6.01 13.14 6.59
C GLY A 128 -7.02 13.87 7.45
#